data_AF-A0A813JB76-F1
#
_entry.id   AF-A0A813JB76-F1
#
_cell.length_a   1.000
_cell.length_b   1.000
_cell.length_c   1.000
_cell.angle_alpha   90.00
_cell.angle_beta   90.00
_cell.angle_gamma   90.00
#
_symmetry.space_group_name_H-M   'P 1'
#
loop_
_entity.id
_entity.type
_entity.pdbx_description
1 polymer ?
#
loop_
_entity_poly.entity_id
_entity_poly.type
_entity_poly.pdbx_seq_one_letter_code
_entity_poly.pdbx_strand_id
1 'polypeptide(L)'
;DALLQRRIDSLSWITFTHLGIPPVDTSLLALAVDELQKIDNFKVPRDKLVCVLNSCLVINDVLKRALVESGSAGRPLSADDFLPMLIIAVVLANPPRLQSNVEFVAAFRHPSRLVAEDAYFLTALQSAVAFVKEASPKVLDVSEEDYERLCAEALAEKGYSPDGQPPPVEAATTAAAKAAELSSATRQALLERVAALPMRFEGVSVRHLKIGDMASLLEEYREMAKLLRDVSQGTFQE
;
A
#
# COMPACT_ATOMS: atom_id res chain seq x y z
N ASP A 1 -2.29 10.73 -5.28
CA ASP A 1 -2.58 9.48 -4.54
C ASP A 1 -3.90 9.48 -3.79
N ALA A 2 -4.17 10.44 -2.89
CA ALA A 2 -5.41 10.43 -2.09
C ALA A 2 -6.71 10.32 -2.93
N LEU A 3 -6.77 10.98 -4.09
CA LEU A 3 -7.90 10.85 -5.02
C LEU A 3 -8.05 9.44 -5.59
N LEU A 4 -6.94 8.77 -5.92
CA LEU A 4 -6.96 7.39 -6.41
C LEU A 4 -7.39 6.43 -5.29
N GLN A 5 -6.89 6.63 -4.08
CA GLN A 5 -7.27 5.81 -2.92
C GLN A 5 -8.77 5.93 -2.61
N ARG A 6 -9.30 7.16 -2.53
CA ARG A 6 -10.74 7.39 -2.41
C ARG A 6 -11.53 6.78 -3.56
N ARG A 7 -10.97 6.83 -4.77
CA ARG A 7 -11.59 6.21 -5.94
C ARG A 7 -11.66 4.69 -5.81
N ILE A 8 -10.59 4.03 -5.37
CA ILE A 8 -10.58 2.59 -5.09
C ILE A 8 -11.63 2.24 -4.03
N ASP A 9 -11.68 3.02 -2.94
CA ASP A 9 -12.67 2.82 -1.87
C ASP A 9 -14.10 2.95 -2.39
N SER A 10 -14.40 3.91 -3.28
CA SER A 10 -15.72 4.03 -3.89
C SER A 10 -16.11 2.86 -4.80
N LEU A 11 -15.15 2.04 -5.22
CA LEU A 11 -15.34 0.90 -6.11
C LEU A 11 -15.25 -0.44 -5.37
N SER A 12 -15.20 -0.46 -4.04
CA SER A 12 -15.05 -1.72 -3.27
C SER A 12 -16.24 -2.68 -3.37
N TRP A 13 -17.36 -2.22 -3.95
CA TRP A 13 -18.54 -3.04 -4.26
C TRP A 13 -18.39 -3.84 -5.56
N ILE A 14 -17.39 -3.54 -6.40
CA ILE A 14 -17.18 -4.25 -7.67
C ILE A 14 -16.87 -5.72 -7.39
N THR A 15 -17.54 -6.58 -8.16
CA THR A 15 -17.35 -8.04 -8.15
C THR A 15 -16.83 -8.54 -9.49
N PHE A 16 -16.42 -9.80 -9.54
CA PHE A 16 -15.97 -10.49 -10.76
C PHE A 16 -16.94 -10.35 -11.95
N THR A 17 -18.25 -10.39 -11.70
CA THR A 17 -19.26 -10.32 -12.76
C THR A 17 -19.29 -8.97 -13.48
N HIS A 18 -19.02 -7.87 -12.76
CA HIS A 18 -18.97 -6.52 -13.34
C HIS A 18 -17.79 -6.34 -14.30
N LEU A 19 -16.77 -7.20 -14.22
CA LEU A 19 -15.62 -7.21 -15.13
C LEU A 19 -15.66 -8.38 -16.12
N GLY A 20 -16.79 -9.09 -16.21
CA GLY A 20 -17.00 -10.17 -17.18
C GLY A 20 -16.16 -11.43 -16.93
N ILE A 21 -15.68 -11.65 -15.70
CA ILE A 21 -14.88 -12.82 -15.33
C ILE A 21 -15.66 -13.75 -14.38
N PRO A 22 -15.42 -15.07 -14.46
CA PRO A 22 -16.08 -16.03 -13.57
C PRO A 22 -15.74 -15.72 -12.11
N PRO A 23 -16.69 -15.91 -11.18
CA PRO A 23 -16.42 -15.70 -9.76
C PRO A 23 -15.36 -16.69 -9.28
N VAL A 24 -14.36 -16.16 -8.59
CA VAL A 24 -13.29 -16.93 -7.96
C VAL A 24 -13.34 -16.66 -6.45
N ASP A 25 -12.95 -17.65 -5.65
CA ASP A 25 -12.80 -17.43 -4.20
C ASP A 25 -11.74 -16.36 -3.94
N THR A 26 -12.15 -15.28 -3.26
CA THR A 26 -11.28 -14.14 -2.91
C THR A 26 -10.15 -14.55 -1.99
N SER A 27 -10.29 -15.65 -1.23
CA SER A 27 -9.22 -16.19 -0.38
C SER A 27 -7.98 -16.59 -1.19
N LEU A 28 -8.17 -16.99 -2.45
CA LEU A 28 -7.09 -17.36 -3.36
C LEU A 28 -6.27 -16.14 -3.81
N LEU A 29 -6.86 -14.94 -3.75
CA LEU A 29 -6.19 -13.69 -4.07
C LEU A 29 -5.49 -13.05 -2.86
N ALA A 30 -5.65 -13.58 -1.65
CA ALA A 30 -5.08 -12.99 -0.43
C ALA A 30 -3.56 -12.76 -0.54
N LEU A 31 -2.83 -13.72 -1.12
CA LEU A 31 -1.38 -13.57 -1.34
C LEU A 31 -1.04 -12.46 -2.35
N ALA A 32 -1.85 -12.30 -3.41
CA ALA A 32 -1.64 -11.23 -4.39
C ALA A 32 -1.90 -9.85 -3.76
N VAL A 33 -2.98 -9.76 -2.99
CA VAL A 33 -3.37 -8.58 -2.22
C VAL A 33 -2.25 -8.15 -1.27
N ASP A 34 -1.73 -9.09 -0.47
CA ASP A 34 -0.64 -8.83 0.46
C ASP A 34 0.63 -8.35 -0.25
N GLU A 35 0.98 -8.92 -1.41
CA GLU A 35 2.14 -8.48 -2.19
C GLU A 35 1.98 -7.05 -2.68
N LEU A 36 0.82 -6.67 -3.21
CA LEU A 36 0.55 -5.29 -3.65
C LEU A 36 0.63 -4.29 -2.48
N GLN A 37 0.11 -4.64 -1.30
CA GLN A 37 0.16 -3.78 -0.13
C GLN A 37 1.60 -3.49 0.34
N LYS A 38 2.55 -4.41 0.10
CA LYS A 38 3.95 -4.23 0.47
C LYS A 38 4.71 -3.23 -0.41
N ILE A 39 4.17 -2.83 -1.56
CA ILE A 39 4.90 -1.99 -2.54
C ILE A 39 5.48 -0.72 -1.92
N ASP A 40 4.78 -0.13 -0.96
CA ASP A 40 5.16 1.11 -0.32
C ASP A 40 6.26 0.96 0.75
N ASN A 41 6.47 -0.26 1.24
CA ASN A 41 7.48 -0.58 2.26
C ASN A 41 8.91 -0.57 1.72
N PHE A 42 9.07 -0.70 0.40
CA PHE A 42 10.37 -0.72 -0.26
C PHE A 42 10.78 0.66 -0.74
N LYS A 43 12.08 0.96 -0.73
CA LYS A 43 12.61 2.27 -1.20
C LYS A 43 13.19 2.21 -2.62
N VAL A 44 13.58 1.03 -3.09
CA VAL A 44 14.28 0.84 -4.37
C VAL A 44 13.27 0.42 -5.45
N PRO A 45 13.33 0.97 -6.69
CA PRO A 45 12.36 0.66 -7.74
C PRO A 45 12.34 -0.83 -8.13
N ARG A 46 13.47 -1.54 -7.94
CA ARG A 46 13.53 -2.98 -8.15
C ARG A 46 12.63 -3.75 -7.21
N ASP A 47 12.70 -3.48 -5.92
CA ASP A 47 11.98 -4.28 -4.94
C ASP A 47 10.49 -3.93 -4.95
N LYS A 48 10.14 -2.68 -5.26
CA LYS A 48 8.75 -2.29 -5.58
C LYS A 48 8.19 -3.07 -6.77
N LEU A 49 8.98 -3.23 -7.84
CA LEU A 49 8.58 -4.02 -9.01
C LEU A 49 8.41 -5.50 -8.66
N VAL A 50 9.24 -6.06 -7.78
CA VAL A 50 9.11 -7.45 -7.33
C VAL A 50 7.75 -7.69 -6.65
N CYS A 51 7.24 -6.76 -5.84
CA CYS A 51 5.88 -6.86 -5.28
C CYS A 51 4.81 -6.98 -6.37
N VAL A 52 4.92 -6.17 -7.43
CA VAL A 52 3.99 -6.22 -8.58
C VAL A 52 4.08 -7.58 -9.26
N LEU A 53 5.29 -8.05 -9.57
CA LEU A 53 5.53 -9.35 -10.21
C LEU A 53 4.96 -10.51 -9.39
N ASN A 54 5.25 -10.55 -8.08
CA ASN A 54 4.75 -11.60 -7.20
C ASN A 54 3.23 -11.63 -7.18
N SER A 55 2.57 -10.46 -7.08
CA SER A 55 1.11 -10.37 -7.18
C SER A 55 0.61 -10.93 -8.51
N CYS A 56 1.23 -10.56 -9.63
CA CYS A 56 0.82 -11.02 -10.96
C CYS A 56 1.02 -12.53 -11.15
N LEU A 57 2.08 -13.12 -10.58
CA LEU A 57 2.31 -14.56 -10.61
C LEU A 57 1.23 -15.32 -9.84
N VAL A 58 0.87 -14.84 -8.64
CA VAL A 58 -0.23 -15.41 -7.85
C VAL A 58 -1.54 -15.33 -8.65
N ILE A 59 -1.86 -14.17 -9.22
CA ILE A 59 -3.06 -13.99 -10.06
C ILE A 59 -3.08 -14.99 -11.23
N ASN A 60 -1.96 -15.17 -11.93
CA ASN A 60 -1.87 -16.13 -13.03
C ASN A 60 -2.13 -17.57 -12.56
N ASP A 61 -1.62 -17.95 -11.38
CA ASP A 61 -1.84 -19.29 -10.85
C ASP A 61 -3.29 -19.50 -10.39
N VAL A 62 -3.93 -18.47 -9.85
CA VAL A 62 -5.37 -18.49 -9.54
C VAL A 62 -6.20 -18.66 -10.82
N LEU A 63 -5.89 -17.89 -11.87
CA LEU A 63 -6.60 -17.98 -13.15
C LEU A 63 -6.41 -19.35 -13.83
N LYS A 64 -5.21 -19.93 -13.79
CA LYS A 64 -4.97 -21.29 -14.32
C LYS A 64 -5.85 -22.32 -13.60
N ARG A 65 -6.00 -22.23 -12.29
CA ARG A 65 -6.87 -23.15 -11.52
C ARG A 65 -8.33 -22.97 -11.91
N ALA A 66 -8.81 -21.72 -11.98
CA ALA A 66 -10.18 -21.42 -12.40
C ALA A 66 -10.48 -21.91 -13.84
N LEU A 67 -9.52 -21.81 -14.77
CA LEU A 67 -9.67 -22.35 -16.12
C LEU A 67 -9.74 -23.89 -16.14
N VAL A 68 -9.00 -24.57 -15.28
CA VAL A 68 -9.07 -26.03 -15.14
C VAL A 68 -10.43 -26.45 -14.59
N GLU A 69 -10.92 -25.76 -13.57
CA GLU A 69 -12.23 -26.03 -12.95
C GLU A 69 -13.40 -25.77 -13.90
N SER A 70 -13.31 -24.76 -14.75
CA SER A 70 -14.33 -24.44 -15.76
C SER A 70 -14.27 -25.34 -17.02
N GLY A 71 -13.43 -26.38 -17.02
CA GLY A 71 -13.32 -27.32 -18.15
C GLY A 71 -12.58 -26.77 -19.38
N SER A 72 -11.96 -25.59 -19.25
CA SER A 72 -11.13 -24.95 -20.30
C SER A 72 -9.64 -25.27 -20.12
N ALA A 73 -9.33 -26.40 -19.51
CA ALA A 73 -7.96 -26.85 -19.25
C ALA A 73 -7.16 -26.92 -20.57
N GLY A 74 -6.03 -26.22 -20.63
CA GLY A 74 -5.14 -26.18 -21.80
C GLY A 74 -5.29 -24.96 -22.71
N ARG A 75 -6.31 -24.11 -22.50
CA ARG A 75 -6.35 -22.77 -23.11
C ARG A 75 -5.26 -21.88 -22.49
N PRO A 76 -4.43 -21.18 -23.27
CA PRO A 76 -3.48 -20.20 -22.72
C PRO A 76 -4.24 -18.99 -22.14
N LEU A 77 -3.72 -18.42 -21.05
CA LEU A 77 -4.25 -17.19 -20.47
C LEU A 77 -4.14 -16.03 -21.45
N SER A 78 -5.23 -15.29 -21.64
CA SER A 78 -5.25 -14.03 -22.38
C SER A 78 -5.07 -12.83 -21.44
N ALA A 79 -4.71 -11.68 -22.00
CA ALA A 79 -4.78 -10.40 -21.30
C ALA A 79 -6.21 -10.09 -20.81
N ASP A 80 -7.23 -10.57 -21.54
CA ASP A 80 -8.64 -10.40 -21.19
C ASP A 80 -9.07 -11.25 -19.97
N ASP A 81 -8.31 -12.30 -19.63
CA ASP A 81 -8.51 -13.03 -18.37
C ASP A 81 -7.77 -12.34 -17.22
N PHE A 82 -6.56 -11.86 -17.52
CA PHE A 82 -5.61 -11.36 -16.53
C PHE A 82 -5.93 -9.95 -16.03
N LEU A 83 -6.16 -9.00 -16.93
CA LEU A 83 -6.32 -7.59 -16.56
C LEU A 83 -7.54 -7.36 -15.64
N PRO A 84 -8.73 -7.95 -15.91
CA PRO A 84 -9.86 -7.88 -14.98
C PRO A 84 -9.54 -8.42 -13.59
N MET A 85 -8.82 -9.54 -13.50
CA MET A 85 -8.40 -10.13 -12.23
C MET A 85 -7.42 -9.23 -11.47
N LEU A 86 -6.50 -8.59 -12.20
CA LEU A 86 -5.58 -7.60 -11.62
C LEU A 86 -6.32 -6.36 -11.11
N ILE A 87 -7.35 -5.88 -11.81
CA ILE A 87 -8.21 -4.78 -11.34
C ILE A 87 -8.88 -5.14 -10.02
N ILE A 88 -9.47 -6.34 -9.90
CA ILE A 88 -10.05 -6.82 -8.63
C ILE A 88 -8.99 -6.86 -7.53
N ALA A 89 -7.81 -7.42 -7.81
CA ALA A 89 -6.73 -7.48 -6.82
C ALA A 89 -6.29 -6.09 -6.34
N VAL A 90 -6.22 -5.10 -7.24
CA VAL A 90 -5.91 -3.69 -6.89
C VAL A 90 -7.02 -3.08 -6.03
N VAL A 91 -8.29 -3.32 -6.37
CA VAL A 91 -9.43 -2.81 -5.58
C VAL A 91 -9.45 -3.41 -4.19
N LEU A 92 -9.25 -4.74 -4.08
CA LEU A 92 -9.17 -5.45 -2.80
C LEU A 92 -7.96 -5.01 -1.96
N ALA A 93 -6.81 -4.79 -2.60
CA ALA A 93 -5.59 -4.42 -1.89
C ALA A 93 -5.57 -2.97 -1.42
N ASN A 94 -6.17 -2.07 -2.19
CA ASN A 94 -6.08 -0.61 -2.05
C ASN A 94 -4.67 -0.12 -1.59
N PRO A 95 -3.60 -0.37 -2.37
CA PRO A 95 -2.23 -0.15 -1.92
C PRO A 95 -1.96 1.34 -1.62
N PRO A 96 -1.24 1.65 -0.53
CA PRO A 96 -0.91 3.03 -0.20
C PRO A 96 -0.02 3.66 -1.27
N ARG A 97 -0.32 4.91 -1.62
CA ARG A 97 0.43 5.70 -2.61
C ARG A 97 0.63 4.97 -3.96
N LEU A 98 -0.37 4.20 -4.41
CA LEU A 98 -0.26 3.36 -5.60
C LEU A 98 0.18 4.14 -6.86
N GLN A 99 -0.41 5.31 -7.13
CA GLN A 99 -0.05 6.11 -8.31
C GLN A 99 1.42 6.49 -8.28
N SER A 100 1.86 7.07 -7.16
CA SER A 100 3.25 7.49 -6.97
C SER A 100 4.21 6.29 -7.05
N ASN A 101 3.84 5.15 -6.48
CA ASN A 101 4.67 3.93 -6.52
C ASN A 101 4.86 3.41 -7.95
N VAL A 102 3.79 3.36 -8.74
CA VAL A 102 3.84 2.91 -10.14
C VAL A 102 4.67 3.87 -11.00
N GLU A 103 4.44 5.19 -10.88
CA GLU A 103 5.21 6.21 -11.60
C GLU A 103 6.70 6.19 -11.19
N PHE A 104 6.98 6.00 -9.91
CA PHE A 104 8.35 5.90 -9.41
C PHE A 104 9.09 4.71 -10.02
N VAL A 105 8.47 3.53 -10.07
CA VAL A 105 9.09 2.36 -10.72
C VAL A 105 9.34 2.63 -12.20
N ALA A 106 8.35 3.19 -12.91
CA ALA A 106 8.47 3.52 -14.33
C ALA A 106 9.59 4.55 -14.61
N ALA A 107 9.76 5.54 -13.74
CA ALA A 107 10.74 6.60 -13.93
C ALA A 107 12.18 6.20 -13.53
N PHE A 108 12.33 5.40 -12.47
CA PHE A 108 13.64 5.15 -11.84
C PHE A 108 14.18 3.73 -12.03
N ARG A 109 13.41 2.78 -12.60
CA ARG A 109 13.96 1.48 -13.00
C ARG A 109 14.77 1.65 -14.28
N HIS A 110 16.00 1.14 -14.27
CA HIS A 110 16.87 1.23 -15.46
C HIS A 110 16.21 0.56 -16.68
N PRO A 111 16.11 1.23 -17.85
CA PRO A 111 15.35 0.73 -19.00
C PRO A 111 15.81 -0.65 -19.51
N SER A 112 17.12 -0.93 -19.50
CA SER A 112 17.63 -2.26 -19.89
C SER A 112 17.21 -3.41 -18.95
N ARG A 113 16.65 -3.06 -17.79
CA ARG A 113 16.15 -3.99 -16.77
C ARG A 113 14.63 -3.93 -16.64
N LEU A 114 13.94 -3.15 -17.46
CA LEU A 114 12.48 -3.04 -17.52
C LEU A 114 12.05 -3.49 -18.92
N VAL A 115 12.17 -4.78 -19.18
CA VAL A 115 11.93 -5.41 -20.49
C VAL A 115 11.14 -6.69 -20.33
N ALA A 116 10.51 -7.17 -21.40
CA ALA A 116 9.72 -8.41 -21.40
C ALA A 116 8.65 -8.43 -20.29
N GLU A 117 8.70 -9.43 -19.41
CA GLU A 117 7.71 -9.66 -18.34
C GLU A 117 7.65 -8.49 -17.34
N ASP A 118 8.80 -7.94 -16.93
CA ASP A 118 8.89 -6.78 -16.04
C ASP A 118 8.12 -5.57 -16.59
N ALA A 119 8.31 -5.28 -17.89
CA ALA A 119 7.63 -4.17 -18.55
C ALA A 119 6.15 -4.46 -18.79
N TYR A 120 5.81 -5.70 -19.13
CA TYR A 120 4.43 -6.12 -19.37
C TYR A 120 3.58 -5.96 -18.12
N PHE A 121 4.00 -6.49 -16.98
CA PHE A 121 3.21 -6.42 -15.75
C PHE A 121 3.14 -5.01 -15.16
N LEU A 122 4.20 -4.21 -15.28
CA LEU A 122 4.12 -2.80 -14.91
C LEU A 122 3.10 -2.05 -15.78
N THR A 123 3.10 -2.30 -17.08
CA THR A 123 2.11 -1.72 -18.01
C THR A 123 0.69 -2.18 -17.68
N ALA A 124 0.50 -3.46 -17.36
CA ALA A 124 -0.81 -3.97 -16.94
C ALA A 124 -1.30 -3.33 -15.64
N LEU A 125 -0.42 -3.10 -14.67
CA LEU A 125 -0.76 -2.37 -13.44
C LEU A 125 -1.11 -0.91 -13.73
N GLN A 126 -0.38 -0.25 -14.64
CA GLN A 126 -0.74 1.10 -15.12
C GLN A 126 -2.12 1.12 -15.77
N SER A 127 -2.46 0.11 -16.59
CA SER A 127 -3.79 -0.04 -17.18
C SER A 127 -4.87 -0.27 -16.12
N ALA A 128 -4.61 -1.09 -15.10
CA ALA A 128 -5.55 -1.29 -14.01
C ALA A 128 -5.79 0.01 -13.22
N VAL A 129 -4.73 0.78 -12.94
CA VAL A 129 -4.85 2.10 -12.29
C VAL A 129 -5.62 3.09 -13.15
N ALA A 130 -5.39 3.12 -14.46
CA ALA A 130 -6.15 3.96 -15.39
C ALA A 130 -7.63 3.57 -15.42
N PHE A 131 -7.94 2.26 -15.48
CA PHE A 131 -9.30 1.75 -15.41
C PHE A 131 -10.01 2.22 -14.13
N VAL A 132 -9.39 2.07 -12.96
CA VAL A 132 -9.99 2.50 -11.68
C VAL A 132 -10.33 4.00 -11.68
N LYS A 133 -9.46 4.84 -12.27
CA LYS A 133 -9.73 6.28 -12.38
C LYS A 133 -10.94 6.59 -13.27
N GLU A 134 -11.08 5.87 -14.38
CA GLU A 134 -12.07 6.15 -15.42
C GLU A 134 -13.29 5.22 -15.39
N ALA A 135 -13.36 4.30 -14.42
CA ALA A 135 -14.44 3.34 -14.27
C ALA A 135 -15.78 4.06 -14.28
N SER A 136 -16.71 3.61 -15.12
CA SER A 136 -18.00 4.28 -15.33
C SER A 136 -19.13 3.25 -15.29
N PRO A 137 -20.38 3.69 -15.05
CA PRO A 137 -21.54 2.79 -15.01
C PRO A 137 -21.61 1.88 -16.25
N LYS A 138 -21.37 2.46 -17.43
CA LYS A 138 -21.38 1.75 -18.72
C LYS A 138 -20.34 0.62 -18.80
N VAL A 139 -19.14 0.83 -18.26
CA VAL A 139 -18.06 -0.17 -18.33
C VAL A 139 -18.30 -1.31 -17.35
N LEU A 140 -19.00 -1.04 -16.25
CA LEU A 140 -19.34 -2.03 -15.22
C LEU A 140 -20.71 -2.69 -15.46
N ASP A 141 -21.43 -2.29 -16.51
CA ASP A 141 -22.79 -2.74 -16.85
C ASP A 141 -23.81 -2.49 -15.71
N VAL A 142 -23.74 -1.29 -15.12
CA VAL A 142 -24.63 -0.85 -14.03
C VAL A 142 -25.37 0.43 -14.44
N SER A 143 -26.58 0.64 -13.92
CA SER A 143 -27.32 1.89 -14.11
C SER A 143 -26.58 3.07 -13.46
N GLU A 144 -26.80 4.29 -13.94
CA GLU A 144 -26.18 5.49 -13.33
C GLU A 144 -26.62 5.64 -11.85
N GLU A 145 -27.91 5.40 -11.58
CA GLU A 145 -28.49 5.49 -10.23
C GLU A 145 -27.88 4.45 -9.27
N ASP A 146 -27.77 3.19 -9.70
CA ASP A 146 -27.16 2.14 -8.86
C ASP A 146 -25.67 2.37 -8.67
N TYR A 147 -24.98 2.84 -9.71
CA TYR A 147 -23.57 3.15 -9.62
C TYR A 147 -23.28 4.24 -8.58
N GLU A 148 -24.04 5.34 -8.62
CA GLU A 148 -23.92 6.43 -7.63
C GLU A 148 -24.25 5.95 -6.22
N ARG A 149 -25.32 5.17 -6.06
CA ARG A 149 -25.74 4.60 -4.79
C ARG A 149 -24.68 3.69 -4.19
N LEU A 150 -24.19 2.71 -4.95
CA LEU A 150 -23.17 1.75 -4.52
C LEU A 150 -21.84 2.44 -4.18
N CYS A 151 -21.44 3.45 -4.97
CA CYS A 151 -20.25 4.23 -4.67
C CYS A 151 -20.39 5.02 -3.36
N ALA A 152 -21.57 5.60 -3.10
CA ALA A 152 -21.85 6.32 -1.86
C ALA A 152 -21.87 5.37 -0.64
N GLU A 153 -22.52 4.21 -0.77
CA GLU A 153 -22.54 3.16 0.26
C GLU A 153 -21.12 2.68 0.59
N ALA A 154 -20.31 2.36 -0.42
CA ALA A 154 -18.92 1.93 -0.24
C ALA A 154 -18.04 2.99 0.44
N LEU A 155 -18.19 4.25 0.05
CA LEU A 155 -17.49 5.37 0.70
C LEU A 155 -17.94 5.54 2.17
N ALA A 156 -19.24 5.40 2.45
CA ALA A 156 -19.76 5.49 3.81
C ALA A 156 -19.23 4.37 4.71
N GLU A 157 -19.16 3.13 4.21
CA GLU A 157 -18.56 2.00 4.91
C GLU A 157 -17.08 2.23 5.25
N LYS A 158 -16.36 2.94 4.39
CA LYS A 158 -14.96 3.34 4.60
C LYS A 158 -14.81 4.62 5.45
N GLY A 159 -15.91 5.16 5.97
CA GLY A 159 -15.91 6.32 6.87
C GLY A 159 -15.72 7.68 6.19
N TYR A 160 -15.91 7.77 4.87
CA TYR A 160 -15.88 9.06 4.17
C TYR A 160 -17.13 9.86 4.51
N SER A 161 -16.95 11.12 4.91
CA SER A 161 -18.07 12.04 5.13
C SER A 161 -18.64 12.55 3.80
N PRO A 162 -19.96 12.80 3.70
CA PRO A 162 -20.59 13.33 2.49
C PRO A 162 -20.02 14.70 2.05
N ASP A 163 -19.45 15.47 2.98
CA ASP A 163 -18.78 16.76 2.70
C ASP A 163 -17.41 16.63 2.02
N GLY A 164 -16.98 15.41 1.67
CA GLY A 164 -15.79 15.17 0.87
C GLY A 164 -14.46 15.42 1.59
N GLN A 165 -14.50 15.61 2.91
CA GLN A 165 -13.31 15.60 3.74
C GLN A 165 -12.69 14.20 3.66
N PRO A 166 -11.42 14.07 3.25
CA PRO A 166 -10.77 12.77 3.24
C PRO A 166 -10.86 12.18 4.64
N PRO A 167 -11.05 10.85 4.79
CA PRO A 167 -10.91 10.19 6.08
C PRO A 167 -9.59 10.66 6.65
N PRO A 168 -9.50 10.89 7.97
CA PRO A 168 -8.22 11.20 8.58
C PRO A 168 -7.26 10.12 8.12
N VAL A 169 -6.32 10.51 7.25
CA VAL A 169 -5.36 9.59 6.69
C VAL A 169 -4.73 8.96 7.92
N GLU A 170 -4.79 7.64 8.05
CA GLU A 170 -3.88 6.90 8.91
C GLU A 170 -2.47 7.05 8.31
N ALA A 171 -2.01 8.30 8.21
CA ALA A 171 -0.62 8.62 8.11
C ALA A 171 -0.01 7.99 9.34
N ALA A 172 0.89 7.02 9.12
CA ALA A 172 1.74 6.44 10.14
C ALA A 172 1.98 7.50 11.23
N THR A 173 1.33 7.32 12.38
CA THR A 173 1.31 8.33 13.44
C THR A 173 2.76 8.53 13.85
N THR A 174 3.35 9.61 13.37
CA THR A 174 4.72 9.96 13.74
C THR A 174 4.77 10.04 15.25
N ALA A 175 5.90 9.71 15.87
CA ALA A 175 6.05 9.80 17.32
C ALA A 175 5.63 11.18 17.87
N ALA A 176 5.75 12.23 17.04
CA ALA A 176 5.26 13.58 17.33
C ALA A 176 3.72 13.69 17.47
N ALA A 177 2.94 13.00 16.64
CA ALA A 177 1.47 12.99 16.71
C ALA A 177 0.99 12.23 17.97
N LYS A 178 1.57 11.06 18.25
CA LYS A 178 1.26 10.31 19.48
C LYS A 178 1.72 11.04 20.74
N ALA A 179 2.85 11.75 20.67
CA ALA A 179 3.30 12.62 21.76
C ALA A 179 2.38 13.84 21.98
N ALA A 180 1.61 14.28 20.98
CA ALA A 180 0.61 15.34 21.10
C ALA A 180 -0.67 14.87 21.84
N GLU A 181 -0.97 13.57 21.80
CA GLU A 181 -2.10 12.94 22.48
C GLU A 181 -1.81 12.53 23.93
N LEU A 182 -0.54 12.55 24.35
CA LEU A 182 -0.14 12.25 25.72
C LEU A 182 -0.69 13.28 26.72
N SER A 183 -1.04 12.79 27.92
CA SER A 183 -1.43 13.62 29.05
C SER A 183 -0.34 14.65 29.38
N SER A 184 -0.73 15.78 29.99
CA SER A 184 0.23 16.82 30.38
C SER A 184 1.35 16.29 31.29
N ALA A 185 1.03 15.37 32.20
CA ALA A 185 1.99 14.72 33.10
C ALA A 185 2.98 13.83 32.33
N THR A 186 2.49 12.98 31.43
CA THR A 186 3.35 12.08 30.64
C THR A 186 4.24 12.85 29.66
N ARG A 187 3.75 13.96 29.10
CA ARG A 187 4.55 14.86 28.26
C ARG A 187 5.69 15.51 29.05
N GLN A 188 5.45 15.89 30.30
CA GLN A 188 6.47 16.46 31.17
C GLN A 188 7.59 15.44 31.47
N ALA A 189 7.21 14.21 31.86
CA ALA A 189 8.16 13.12 32.11
C ALA A 189 8.97 12.74 30.86
N LEU A 190 8.36 12.79 29.67
CA LEU A 190 9.07 12.58 28.41
C LEU A 190 10.12 13.66 28.17
N LEU A 191 9.77 14.93 28.35
CA LEU A 191 10.70 16.05 28.15
C LEU A 191 11.89 15.96 29.11
N GLU A 192 11.67 15.57 30.36
CA GLU A 192 12.74 15.32 31.32
C GLU A 192 13.66 14.18 30.87
N ARG A 193 13.08 13.08 30.38
CA ARG A 193 13.85 11.90 29.94
C ARG A 193 14.62 12.15 28.65
N VAL A 194 14.08 12.95 27.73
CA VAL A 194 14.78 13.41 26.52
C VAL A 194 15.89 14.40 26.87
N ALA A 195 15.64 15.32 27.83
CA ALA A 195 16.65 16.28 28.29
C ALA A 195 17.80 15.62 29.06
N ALA A 196 17.56 14.46 29.68
CA ALA A 196 18.58 13.67 30.39
C ALA A 196 19.49 12.85 29.45
N LEU A 197 19.16 12.75 28.15
CA LEU A 197 19.99 12.00 27.21
C LEU A 197 21.35 12.70 27.01
N PRO A 198 22.47 11.95 26.95
CA PRO A 198 23.80 12.54 26.82
C PRO A 198 24.05 13.28 25.51
N MET A 199 23.34 12.93 24.43
CA MET A 199 23.40 13.52 23.09
C MET A 199 24.83 13.79 22.59
N ARG A 200 25.80 12.92 22.90
CA ARG A 200 27.24 13.18 22.68
C ARG A 200 27.59 13.24 21.20
N PHE A 201 26.73 12.70 20.35
CA PHE A 201 26.97 12.51 18.93
C PHE A 201 26.04 13.32 18.02
N GLU A 202 25.13 14.14 18.56
CA GLU A 202 24.08 14.84 17.78
C GLU A 202 24.66 15.75 16.67
N GLY A 203 25.80 16.40 16.94
CA GLY A 203 26.50 17.27 15.98
C GLY A 203 27.76 16.66 15.37
N VAL A 204 28.08 15.39 15.63
CA VAL A 204 29.36 14.80 15.24
C VAL A 204 29.28 14.23 13.82
N SER A 205 30.11 14.75 12.92
CA SER A 205 30.24 14.19 11.57
C SER A 205 30.87 12.80 11.60
N VAL A 206 30.40 11.91 10.71
CA VAL A 206 30.92 10.54 10.52
C VAL A 206 32.44 10.48 10.36
N ARG A 207 33.06 11.52 9.80
CA ARG A 207 34.52 11.59 9.61
C ARG A 207 35.33 11.76 10.90
N HIS A 208 34.67 12.18 11.98
CA HIS A 208 35.30 12.43 13.29
C HIS A 208 34.96 11.36 14.33
N LEU A 209 34.12 10.38 13.96
CA LEU A 209 33.79 9.23 14.80
C LEU A 209 34.94 8.22 14.77
N LYS A 210 35.44 7.83 15.95
CA LYS A 210 36.43 6.77 16.09
C LYS A 210 35.75 5.44 16.37
N ILE A 211 36.45 4.34 16.07
CA ILE A 211 35.95 2.98 16.37
C ILE A 211 35.68 2.81 17.88
N GLY A 212 36.46 3.46 18.74
CA GLY A 212 36.24 3.46 20.18
C GLY A 212 34.93 4.12 20.64
N ASP A 213 34.36 5.01 19.82
CA ASP A 213 33.14 5.73 20.12
C ASP A 213 31.87 4.94 19.74
N MET A 214 32.01 3.91 18.91
CA MET A 214 30.90 3.11 18.37
C MET A 214 30.06 2.46 19.46
N ALA A 215 30.68 1.98 20.54
CA ALA A 215 29.96 1.35 21.65
C ALA A 215 29.04 2.35 22.36
N SER A 216 29.54 3.56 22.65
CA SER A 216 28.75 4.62 23.29
C SER A 216 27.69 5.20 22.34
N LEU A 217 28.01 5.35 21.06
CA LEU A 217 27.04 5.79 20.04
C LEU A 217 25.86 4.82 19.92
N LEU A 218 26.14 3.52 19.87
CA LEU A 218 25.09 2.50 19.79
C LEU A 218 24.23 2.45 21.05
N GLU A 219 24.81 2.71 22.22
CA GLU A 219 24.06 2.76 23.47
C GLU A 219 23.10 3.96 23.50
N GLU A 220 23.59 5.15 23.16
CA GLU A 220 22.74 6.35 23.04
C GLU A 220 21.62 6.17 22.00
N TYR A 221 21.93 5.57 20.85
CA TYR A 221 20.94 5.25 19.82
C TYR A 221 19.88 4.27 20.32
N ARG A 222 20.26 3.23 21.09
CA ARG A 222 19.32 2.26 21.65
C ARG A 222 18.37 2.90 22.66
N GLU A 223 18.87 3.79 23.52
CA GLU A 223 18.04 4.53 24.47
C GLU A 223 17.03 5.42 23.74
N MET A 224 17.47 6.17 22.73
CA MET A 224 16.57 6.98 21.89
C MET A 224 15.53 6.12 21.17
N ALA A 225 15.95 5.00 20.58
CA ALA A 225 15.06 4.09 19.86
C ALA A 225 14.03 3.43 20.79
N LYS A 226 14.40 3.13 22.04
CA LYS A 226 13.50 2.61 23.07
C LYS A 226 12.46 3.67 23.44
N LEU A 227 12.87 4.90 23.71
CA LEU A 227 11.96 6.01 24.01
C LEU A 227 10.97 6.27 22.87
N LEU A 228 11.45 6.29 21.62
CA LEU A 228 10.59 6.45 20.44
C LEU A 228 9.58 5.31 20.30
N ARG A 229 9.97 4.07 20.62
CA ARG A 229 9.08 2.91 20.60
C ARG A 229 8.03 3.00 21.69
N ASP A 230 8.42 3.38 22.90
CA ASP A 230 7.50 3.51 24.04
C ASP A 230 6.45 4.62 23.79
N VAL A 231 6.86 5.73 23.16
CA VAL A 231 5.94 6.79 22.70
C VAL A 231 5.02 6.29 21.60
N SER A 232 5.58 5.60 20.60
CA SER A 232 4.81 5.06 19.47
C SER A 232 3.81 3.99 19.92
N GLN A 233 4.08 3.25 21.00
CA GLN A 233 3.19 2.22 21.54
C GLN A 233 2.25 2.73 22.63
N GLY A 234 2.45 3.96 23.14
CA GLY A 234 1.68 4.50 24.26
C GLY A 234 1.97 3.79 25.60
N THR A 235 3.09 3.06 25.68
CA THR A 235 3.54 2.30 26.85
C THR A 235 4.50 3.10 27.73
N PHE A 236 4.73 4.38 27.41
CA PHE A 236 5.56 5.26 28.21
C PHE A 236 4.91 5.48 29.59
N GLN A 237 5.43 4.80 30.61
CA GLN A 237 5.06 4.98 32.00
C GLN A 237 6.07 5.93 32.69
N GLU A 238 5.55 6.72 33.64
CA GLU A 238 6.31 7.64 34.51
C GLU A 238 7.50 6.95 35.18
#